data_AF-A0A167RJD9-F1
#
_entry.id   AF-A0A167RJD9-F1
#
_cell.length_a   1.000
_cell.length_b   1.000
_cell.length_c   1.000
_cell.angle_alpha   90.00
_cell.angle_beta   90.00
_cell.angle_gamma   90.00
#
_symmetry.space_group_name_H-M   'P 1'
#
loop_
_entity.id
_entity.type
_entity.pdbx_description
1 polymer ?
#
loop_
_entity_poly.entity_id
_entity_poly.type
_entity_poly.pdbx_seq_one_letter_code
_entity_poly.pdbx_strand_id
1 'polypeptide(L)'
;MGLERSEPYDQALANNLIRRFDQAEFQKLVVNWIVESQQSFRQAEHPRLRQMFEYLNPAVHIKDARETAKTTQGLAIQQFERHRDAVQHALRRSPGQIHIAFDGARTRNRHALYGVTAVFRDEDNQLRKLVLGIPELVQRHSGGNIAAEILDIIRSLRHRGQTNNDTAMLEIAQELHFDPVRRRVRCVGYILNLVVKSLLLEKDVEVFADAVASPNPTRLVCGS
;
A
#
# COMPACT_ATOMS: atom_id res chain seq x y z
N MET A 1 10.95 -0.93 -40.85
CA MET A 1 10.39 -1.76 -41.94
C MET A 1 9.31 -0.93 -42.60
N GLY A 2 9.56 -0.41 -43.81
CA GLY A 2 8.63 0.49 -44.50
C GLY A 2 7.61 -0.32 -45.27
N LEU A 3 6.38 -0.41 -44.76
CA LEU A 3 5.24 -0.97 -45.48
C LEU A 3 4.67 0.15 -46.35
N GLU A 4 4.55 -0.07 -47.66
CA GLU A 4 4.00 0.93 -48.58
C GLU A 4 2.47 0.81 -48.63
N ARG A 5 1.76 1.89 -48.25
CA ARG A 5 0.28 1.90 -48.18
C ARG A 5 -0.41 1.71 -49.55
N SER A 6 0.31 1.88 -50.64
CA SER A 6 -0.17 1.71 -52.02
C SER A 6 -0.26 0.24 -52.45
N GLU A 7 0.46 -0.66 -51.80
CA GLU A 7 0.46 -2.09 -52.10
C GLU A 7 -0.65 -2.80 -51.31
N PRO A 8 -1.61 -3.50 -51.97
CA PRO A 8 -2.73 -4.15 -51.29
C PRO A 8 -2.30 -5.18 -50.23
N TYR A 9 -1.18 -5.87 -50.47
CA TYR A 9 -0.62 -6.85 -49.56
C TYR A 9 -0.03 -6.20 -48.30
N ASP A 10 0.77 -5.15 -48.46
CA ASP A 10 1.37 -4.40 -47.36
C ASP A 10 0.31 -3.70 -46.50
N GLN A 11 -0.75 -3.18 -47.13
CA GLN A 11 -1.89 -2.62 -46.43
C GLN A 11 -2.65 -3.69 -45.62
N ALA A 12 -2.85 -4.89 -46.18
CA ALA A 12 -3.49 -6.00 -45.48
C ALA A 12 -2.64 -6.50 -44.29
N LEU A 13 -1.31 -6.51 -44.45
CA LEU A 13 -0.36 -6.86 -43.39
C LEU A 13 -0.36 -5.82 -42.27
N ALA A 14 -0.29 -4.52 -42.61
CA ALA A 14 -0.37 -3.42 -41.65
C ALA A 14 -1.69 -3.45 -40.86
N ASN A 15 -2.82 -3.65 -41.54
CA ASN A 15 -4.14 -3.77 -40.91
C ASN A 15 -4.20 -4.97 -39.94
N ASN A 16 -3.60 -6.11 -40.30
CA ASN A 16 -3.52 -7.27 -39.41
C ASN A 16 -2.66 -7.00 -38.17
N LEU A 17 -1.51 -6.33 -38.32
CA LEU A 17 -0.64 -5.96 -37.21
C LEU A 17 -1.35 -5.01 -36.24
N ILE A 18 -2.04 -3.99 -36.77
CA ILE A 18 -2.86 -3.09 -35.96
C ILE A 18 -3.96 -3.89 -35.26
N ARG A 19 -4.67 -4.78 -35.96
CA ARG A 19 -5.75 -5.58 -35.36
C ARG A 19 -5.26 -6.42 -34.17
N ARG A 20 -4.08 -7.02 -34.28
CA ARG A 20 -3.46 -7.87 -33.23
C ARG A 20 -2.99 -7.11 -32.00
N PHE A 21 -2.77 -5.80 -32.10
CA PHE A 21 -2.36 -5.01 -30.95
C PHE A 21 -3.49 -4.92 -29.92
N ASP A 22 -3.29 -5.51 -28.74
CA ASP A 22 -4.20 -5.42 -27.61
C ASP A 22 -3.87 -4.17 -26.79
N GLN A 23 -4.76 -3.19 -26.87
CA GLN A 23 -4.63 -1.95 -26.11
C GLN A 23 -4.71 -2.18 -24.60
N ALA A 24 -5.62 -3.04 -24.14
CA ALA A 24 -5.84 -3.25 -22.71
C ALA A 24 -4.63 -3.94 -22.07
N GLU A 25 -4.03 -4.92 -22.75
CA GLU A 25 -2.83 -5.58 -22.26
C GLU A 25 -1.62 -4.62 -22.27
N PHE A 26 -1.47 -3.78 -23.31
CA PHE A 26 -0.43 -2.76 -23.33
C PHE A 26 -0.55 -1.77 -22.15
N GLN A 27 -1.76 -1.25 -21.91
CA GLN A 27 -2.03 -0.34 -20.78
C GLN A 27 -1.72 -0.99 -19.44
N LYS A 28 -2.12 -2.26 -19.26
CA LYS A 28 -1.83 -3.04 -18.05
C LYS A 28 -0.32 -3.21 -17.83
N LEU A 29 0.45 -3.50 -18.87
CA LEU A 29 1.92 -3.62 -18.77
C LEU A 29 2.56 -2.30 -18.32
N VAL A 30 2.10 -1.15 -18.86
CA VAL A 30 2.58 0.17 -18.45
C VAL A 30 2.24 0.45 -16.98
N VAL A 31 1.01 0.16 -16.56
CA VAL A 31 0.56 0.33 -15.16
C VAL A 31 1.39 -0.55 -14.23
N ASN A 32 1.57 -1.82 -14.55
CA ASN A 32 2.37 -2.75 -13.75
C ASN A 32 3.80 -2.26 -13.60
N TRP A 33 4.44 -1.84 -14.69
CA TRP A 33 5.78 -1.26 -14.64
C TRP A 33 5.84 -0.05 -13.70
N ILE A 34 4.91 0.89 -13.83
CA ILE A 34 4.87 2.09 -12.98
C ILE A 34 4.71 1.74 -11.50
N VAL A 35 3.82 0.78 -11.18
CA VAL A 35 3.55 0.34 -9.80
C VAL A 35 4.75 -0.42 -9.22
N GLU A 36 5.30 -1.38 -9.94
CA GLU A 36 6.42 -2.22 -9.49
C GLU A 36 7.71 -1.41 -9.29
N SER A 37 7.97 -0.45 -10.17
CA SER A 37 9.15 0.42 -10.11
C SER A 37 8.92 1.71 -9.31
N GLN A 38 7.75 1.85 -8.66
CA GLN A 38 7.37 2.98 -7.80
C GLN A 38 7.54 4.34 -8.48
N GLN A 39 7.23 4.41 -9.78
CA GLN A 39 7.36 5.63 -10.56
C GLN A 39 6.14 6.53 -10.40
N SER A 40 6.31 7.82 -10.72
CA SER A 40 5.16 8.72 -10.84
C SER A 40 4.26 8.29 -11.99
N PHE A 41 2.94 8.31 -11.80
CA PHE A 41 1.96 8.10 -12.89
C PHE A 41 2.17 9.07 -14.07
N ARG A 42 2.79 10.24 -13.84
CA ARG A 42 3.17 11.19 -14.90
C ARG A 42 4.18 10.61 -15.89
N GLN A 43 4.91 9.55 -15.53
CA GLN A 43 5.85 8.90 -16.45
C GLN A 43 5.14 8.30 -17.67
N ALA A 44 3.88 7.87 -17.54
CA ALA A 44 3.07 7.42 -18.68
C ALA A 44 2.90 8.52 -19.76
N GLU A 45 2.97 9.79 -19.34
CA GLU A 45 2.83 10.95 -20.22
C GLU A 45 4.17 11.47 -20.74
N HIS A 46 5.29 10.91 -20.30
CA HIS A 46 6.60 11.43 -20.61
C HIS A 46 6.86 11.41 -22.13
N PRO A 47 7.18 12.55 -22.78
CA PRO A 47 7.26 12.63 -24.24
C PRO A 47 8.26 11.64 -24.86
N ARG A 48 9.41 11.45 -24.22
CA ARG A 48 10.41 10.47 -24.70
C ARG A 48 9.92 9.02 -24.60
N LEU A 49 9.15 8.69 -23.56
CA LEU A 49 8.61 7.33 -23.42
C LEU A 49 7.57 7.06 -24.50
N ARG A 50 6.69 8.03 -24.78
CA ARG A 50 5.72 7.97 -25.88
C ARG A 50 6.41 7.80 -27.23
N GLN A 51 7.48 8.57 -27.49
CA GLN A 51 8.28 8.40 -28.70
C GLN A 51 8.88 7.00 -28.83
N MET A 52 9.39 6.41 -27.74
CA MET A 52 9.90 5.04 -27.74
C MET A 52 8.80 4.03 -28.05
N PHE A 53 7.62 4.14 -27.43
CA PHE A 53 6.50 3.23 -27.70
C PHE A 53 5.99 3.33 -29.14
N GLU A 54 5.90 4.55 -29.68
CA GLU A 54 5.47 4.79 -31.06
C GLU A 54 6.51 4.29 -32.08
N TYR A 55 7.79 4.44 -31.77
CA TYR A 55 8.87 3.89 -32.58
C TYR A 55 8.83 2.36 -32.63
N LEU A 56 8.59 1.71 -31.47
CA LEU A 56 8.53 0.25 -31.37
C LEU A 56 7.24 -0.32 -32.00
N ASN A 57 6.11 0.39 -31.86
CA ASN A 57 4.85 -0.04 -32.44
C ASN A 57 3.94 1.17 -32.78
N PRO A 58 3.80 1.53 -34.06
CA PRO A 58 2.90 2.60 -34.49
C PRO A 58 1.42 2.39 -34.12
N ALA A 59 1.00 1.15 -33.85
CA ALA A 59 -0.37 0.85 -33.42
C ALA A 59 -0.73 1.52 -32.08
N VAL A 60 0.27 1.85 -31.24
CA VAL A 60 0.08 2.61 -29.99
C VAL A 60 -0.54 3.98 -30.27
N HIS A 61 -0.05 4.66 -31.32
CA HIS A 61 -0.61 5.92 -31.76
C HIS A 61 -1.97 5.74 -32.46
N ILE A 62 -2.06 4.76 -33.35
CA ILE A 62 -3.23 4.55 -34.22
C ILE A 62 -4.48 4.17 -33.40
N LYS A 63 -4.32 3.38 -32.33
CA LYS A 63 -5.42 2.99 -31.43
C LYS A 63 -5.61 3.90 -30.23
N ASP A 64 -4.89 5.03 -30.19
CA ASP A 64 -4.89 5.93 -29.04
C ASP A 64 -4.66 5.20 -27.69
N ALA A 65 -3.69 4.27 -27.67
CA ALA A 65 -3.29 3.57 -26.47
C ALA A 65 -2.38 4.42 -25.55
N ARG A 66 -2.37 5.74 -25.76
CA ARG A 66 -1.59 6.69 -24.97
C ARG A 66 -2.26 6.88 -23.62
N GLU A 67 -1.61 6.38 -22.58
CA GLU A 67 -2.09 6.56 -21.23
C GLU A 67 -1.86 7.99 -20.72
N THR A 68 -2.87 8.51 -20.03
CA THR A 68 -2.71 9.69 -19.17
C THR A 68 -2.37 9.23 -17.75
N ALA A 69 -1.82 10.12 -16.95
CA ALA A 69 -1.58 9.87 -15.53
C ALA A 69 -2.89 9.51 -14.82
N LYS A 70 -4.01 10.13 -15.21
CA LYS A 70 -5.33 9.86 -14.65
C LYS A 70 -5.84 8.46 -15.03
N THR A 71 -5.69 8.05 -16.29
CA THR A 71 -6.08 6.71 -16.74
C THR A 71 -5.22 5.65 -16.06
N THR A 72 -3.90 5.86 -16.00
CA THR A 72 -2.95 4.97 -15.31
C THR A 72 -3.32 4.81 -13.84
N GLN A 73 -3.63 5.93 -13.15
CA GLN A 73 -4.09 5.91 -11.76
C GLN A 73 -5.40 5.15 -11.61
N GLY A 74 -6.39 5.41 -12.49
CA GLY A 74 -7.68 4.71 -12.48
C GLY A 74 -7.54 3.21 -12.69
N LEU A 75 -6.69 2.79 -13.63
CA LEU A 75 -6.37 1.39 -13.89
C LEU A 75 -5.65 0.75 -12.71
N ALA A 76 -4.69 1.44 -12.08
CA ALA A 76 -4.01 0.96 -10.88
C ALA A 76 -5.00 0.72 -9.72
N ILE A 77 -5.94 1.66 -9.51
CA ILE A 77 -7.00 1.51 -8.52
C ILE A 77 -7.93 0.35 -8.89
N GLN A 78 -8.33 0.21 -10.16
CA GLN A 78 -9.18 -0.89 -10.59
C GLN A 78 -8.49 -2.24 -10.41
N GLN A 79 -7.19 -2.33 -10.70
CA GLN A 79 -6.39 -3.53 -10.45
C GLN A 79 -6.35 -3.84 -8.96
N PHE A 80 -6.10 -2.84 -8.10
CA PHE A 80 -6.15 -3.01 -6.65
C PHE A 80 -7.51 -3.54 -6.18
N GLU A 81 -8.61 -2.95 -6.63
CA GLU A 81 -9.97 -3.39 -6.28
C GLU A 81 -10.29 -4.80 -6.80
N ARG A 82 -9.81 -5.19 -7.99
CA ARG A 82 -9.94 -6.58 -8.47
C ARG A 82 -9.20 -7.57 -7.60
N HIS A 83 -8.03 -7.19 -7.08
CA HIS A 83 -7.25 -8.05 -6.19
C HIS A 83 -7.75 -8.01 -4.74
N ARG A 84 -8.67 -7.10 -4.40
CA ARG A 84 -9.28 -7.03 -3.07
C ARG A 84 -9.95 -8.33 -2.68
N ASP A 85 -10.69 -8.95 -3.60
CA ASP A 85 -11.33 -10.25 -3.36
C ASP A 85 -10.29 -11.36 -3.16
N ALA A 86 -9.20 -11.33 -3.94
CA ALA A 86 -8.08 -12.27 -3.79
C ALA A 86 -7.38 -12.10 -2.43
N VAL A 87 -7.18 -10.85 -1.97
CA VAL A 87 -6.64 -10.54 -0.63
C VAL A 87 -7.58 -11.07 0.45
N GLN A 88 -8.90 -10.83 0.34
CA GLN A 88 -9.86 -11.40 1.28
C GLN A 88 -9.81 -12.93 1.27
N HIS A 89 -9.72 -13.55 0.10
CA HIS A 89 -9.66 -15.00 -0.03
C HIS A 89 -8.39 -15.57 0.63
N ALA A 90 -7.23 -14.94 0.38
CA ALA A 90 -5.96 -15.33 0.99
C ALA A 90 -5.99 -15.24 2.51
N LEU A 91 -6.59 -14.17 3.06
CA LEU A 91 -6.75 -14.02 4.50
C LEU A 91 -7.71 -15.06 5.09
N ARG A 92 -8.82 -15.42 4.41
CA ARG A 92 -9.79 -16.42 4.92
C ARG A 92 -9.19 -17.81 5.01
N ARG A 93 -8.26 -18.12 4.10
CA ARG A 93 -7.60 -19.42 3.99
C ARG A 93 -6.36 -19.55 4.88
N SER A 94 -5.96 -18.48 5.55
CA SER A 94 -4.90 -18.54 6.56
C SER A 94 -5.24 -19.59 7.63
N PRO A 95 -4.46 -20.68 7.77
CA PRO A 95 -4.72 -21.70 8.78
C PRO A 95 -4.39 -21.22 10.20
N GLY A 96 -3.66 -20.11 10.32
CA GLY A 96 -3.19 -19.55 11.59
C GLY A 96 -3.72 -18.14 11.88
N GLN A 97 -3.18 -17.55 12.93
CA GLN A 97 -3.50 -16.18 13.32
C GLN A 97 -3.02 -15.17 12.27
N ILE A 98 -3.83 -14.12 12.10
CA ILE A 98 -3.50 -12.96 11.27
C ILE A 98 -3.14 -11.81 12.20
N HIS A 99 -1.89 -11.39 12.12
CA HIS A 99 -1.37 -10.25 12.87
C HIS A 99 -1.46 -8.99 12.02
N ILE A 100 -2.05 -7.94 12.56
CA ILE A 100 -2.19 -6.65 11.92
C ILE A 100 -1.22 -5.68 12.58
N ALA A 101 -0.27 -5.20 11.79
CA ALA A 101 0.65 -4.14 12.17
C ALA A 101 0.21 -2.84 11.50
N PHE A 102 0.32 -1.73 12.21
CA PHE A 102 0.13 -0.42 11.61
C PHE A 102 1.12 0.60 12.15
N ASP A 103 1.54 1.51 11.28
CA ASP A 103 2.52 2.55 11.61
C ASP A 103 2.13 3.87 10.95
N GLY A 104 2.30 4.96 11.68
CA GLY A 104 1.90 6.30 11.29
C GLY A 104 3.09 7.18 10.95
N ALA A 105 3.09 7.76 9.75
CA ALA A 105 4.06 8.76 9.33
C ALA A 105 3.37 10.08 9.01
N ARG A 106 3.95 11.20 9.46
CA ARG A 106 3.58 12.52 8.98
C ARG A 106 4.38 12.86 7.73
N THR A 107 3.67 13.09 6.63
CA THR A 107 4.28 13.59 5.40
C THR A 107 4.73 15.04 5.56
N ARG A 108 5.63 15.50 4.69
CA ARG A 108 6.10 16.90 4.64
C ARG A 108 4.97 17.90 4.47
N ASN A 109 3.89 17.48 3.82
CA ASN A 109 2.68 18.26 3.57
C ASN A 109 1.66 18.15 4.73
N ARG A 110 2.10 17.67 5.90
CA ARG A 110 1.31 17.54 7.13
C ARG A 110 0.15 16.53 7.09
N HIS A 111 0.03 15.73 6.03
CA HIS A 111 -0.87 14.57 6.03
C HIS A 111 -0.33 13.48 6.95
N ALA A 112 -1.19 12.90 7.77
CA ALA A 112 -0.86 11.81 8.66
C ALA A 112 -1.32 10.50 8.05
N LEU A 113 -0.41 9.73 7.47
CA LEU A 113 -0.72 8.48 6.80
C LEU A 113 -0.38 7.31 7.72
N TYR A 114 -1.27 6.33 7.82
CA TYR A 114 -1.02 5.10 8.56
C TYR A 114 -0.95 3.93 7.61
N GLY A 115 0.20 3.27 7.49
CA GLY A 115 0.28 2.02 6.74
C GLY A 115 -0.28 0.88 7.58
N VAL A 116 -1.30 0.17 7.09
CA VAL A 116 -1.90 -1.00 7.75
C VAL A 116 -1.49 -2.26 6.98
N THR A 117 -0.92 -3.24 7.68
CA THR A 117 -0.35 -4.45 7.09
C THR A 117 -0.81 -5.69 7.84
N ALA A 118 -1.22 -6.73 7.11
CA ALA A 118 -1.42 -8.07 7.62
C ALA A 118 -0.18 -8.94 7.46
N VAL A 119 0.13 -9.71 8.49
CA VAL A 119 1.16 -10.75 8.52
C VAL A 119 0.47 -12.05 8.94
N PHE A 120 0.55 -13.07 8.09
CA PHE A 120 -0.15 -14.34 8.29
C PHE A 120 0.61 -15.49 7.64
N ARG A 121 0.20 -16.73 7.92
CA ARG A 121 0.71 -17.91 7.21
C ARG A 121 -0.28 -18.29 6.13
N ASP A 122 0.19 -18.58 4.92
CA ASP A 122 -0.67 -19.16 3.88
C ASP A 122 -0.86 -20.67 4.07
N GLU A 123 -1.56 -21.31 3.13
CA GLU A 123 -1.87 -22.74 3.17
C GLU A 123 -0.64 -23.63 3.04
N ASP A 124 0.39 -23.14 2.36
CA ASP A 124 1.72 -23.77 2.26
C ASP A 124 2.59 -23.49 3.49
N ASN A 125 1.99 -22.92 4.54
CA ASN A 125 2.60 -22.56 5.80
C ASN A 125 3.74 -21.52 5.66
N GLN A 126 3.73 -20.74 4.58
CA GLN A 126 4.69 -19.68 4.32
C GLN A 126 4.25 -18.37 4.95
N LEU A 127 5.21 -17.63 5.53
CA LEU A 127 4.93 -16.31 6.07
C LEU A 127 4.66 -15.32 4.93
N ARG A 128 3.49 -14.69 4.95
CA ARG A 128 3.08 -13.66 3.98
C ARG A 128 2.88 -12.33 4.67
N LYS A 129 3.14 -11.26 3.92
CA LYS A 129 2.92 -9.87 4.33
C LYS A 129 2.10 -9.18 3.24
N LEU A 130 1.00 -8.54 3.61
CA LEU A 130 0.12 -7.80 2.70
C LEU A 130 -0.23 -6.44 3.28
N VAL A 131 -0.08 -5.38 2.48
CA VAL A 131 -0.58 -4.05 2.85
C VAL A 131 -2.09 -4.03 2.62
N LEU A 132 -2.85 -3.74 3.67
CA LEU A 132 -4.31 -3.68 3.64
C LEU A 132 -4.82 -2.30 3.25
N GLY A 133 -4.07 -1.25 3.55
CA GLY A 133 -4.42 0.12 3.23
C GLY A 133 -3.43 1.13 3.78
N ILE A 134 -3.56 2.37 3.30
CA ILE A 134 -2.79 3.53 3.79
C ILE A 134 -3.76 4.69 4.06
N PRO A 135 -4.61 4.60 5.10
CA PRO A 135 -5.56 5.64 5.46
C PRO A 135 -4.85 6.94 5.85
N GLU A 136 -5.48 8.05 5.49
CA GLU A 136 -5.09 9.37 5.97
C GLU A 136 -5.92 9.75 7.18
N LEU A 137 -5.26 10.01 8.30
CA LEU A 137 -5.87 10.57 9.48
C LEU A 137 -6.01 12.09 9.32
N VAL A 138 -7.17 12.51 8.81
CA VAL A 138 -7.50 13.94 8.62
C VAL A 138 -7.82 14.63 9.95
N GLN A 139 -8.33 13.86 10.92
CA GLN A 139 -8.72 14.37 12.23
C GLN A 139 -7.52 14.52 13.18
N ARG A 140 -7.77 15.06 14.38
CA ARG A 140 -6.76 15.15 15.43
C ARG A 140 -6.17 13.77 15.72
N HIS A 141 -4.84 13.72 15.89
CA HIS A 141 -4.14 12.51 16.30
C HIS A 141 -4.52 12.10 17.73
N SER A 142 -5.56 11.28 17.83
CA SER A 142 -5.98 10.59 19.06
C SER A 142 -5.98 9.08 18.81
N GLY A 143 -5.86 8.30 19.89
CA GLY A 143 -5.97 6.85 19.83
C GLY A 143 -7.25 6.38 19.13
N GLY A 144 -8.38 6.99 19.48
CA GLY A 144 -9.66 6.56 18.91
C GLY A 144 -9.88 6.90 17.45
N ASN A 145 -9.37 8.04 16.98
CA ASN A 145 -9.45 8.36 15.56
C ASN A 145 -8.57 7.40 14.74
N ILE A 146 -7.39 7.03 15.27
CA ILE A 146 -6.53 6.02 14.65
C ILE A 146 -7.24 4.65 14.65
N ALA A 147 -7.87 4.27 15.76
CA ALA A 147 -8.63 3.03 15.86
C ALA A 147 -9.76 2.97 14.84
N ALA A 148 -10.54 4.05 14.69
CA ALA A 148 -11.63 4.14 13.74
C ALA A 148 -11.18 3.87 12.30
N GLU A 149 -10.14 4.58 11.83
CA GLU A 149 -9.58 4.40 10.47
C GLU A 149 -9.10 2.96 10.23
N ILE A 150 -8.46 2.35 11.22
CA ILE A 150 -7.95 0.98 11.12
C ILE A 150 -9.08 -0.04 11.14
N LEU A 151 -10.07 0.16 12.03
CA LEU A 151 -11.24 -0.70 12.12
C LEU A 151 -12.03 -0.68 10.82
N ASP A 152 -12.16 0.47 10.17
CA ASP A 152 -12.87 0.56 8.90
C ASP A 152 -12.19 -0.26 7.80
N ILE A 153 -10.86 -0.26 7.74
CA ILE A 153 -10.10 -1.14 6.82
C ILE A 153 -10.32 -2.61 7.16
N ILE A 154 -10.19 -2.99 8.43
CA ILE A 154 -10.36 -4.37 8.89
C ILE A 154 -11.79 -4.87 8.60
N ARG A 155 -12.81 -4.07 8.92
CA ARG A 155 -14.22 -4.37 8.64
C ARG A 155 -14.48 -4.52 7.15
N SER A 156 -13.89 -3.64 6.34
CA SER A 156 -14.05 -3.66 4.87
C SER A 156 -13.48 -4.94 4.23
N LEU A 157 -12.64 -5.68 4.94
CA LEU A 157 -12.09 -6.96 4.52
C LEU A 157 -12.85 -8.16 5.11
N ARG A 158 -13.87 -7.95 5.97
CA ARG A 158 -14.66 -8.97 6.67
C ARG A 158 -13.81 -9.98 7.50
N HIS A 159 -12.64 -9.57 7.98
CA HIS A 159 -11.77 -10.40 8.83
C HIS A 159 -11.61 -9.80 10.22
N ARG A 160 -11.65 -10.64 11.25
CA ARG A 160 -11.30 -10.26 12.63
C ARG A 160 -9.80 -10.54 12.84
N GLY A 161 -8.94 -9.61 12.43
CA GLY A 161 -7.49 -9.68 12.69
C GLY A 161 -7.13 -9.29 14.13
N GLN A 162 -5.92 -9.61 14.60
CA GLN A 162 -5.39 -9.11 15.88
C GLN A 162 -4.47 -7.92 15.62
N THR A 163 -4.63 -6.80 16.31
CA THR A 163 -3.98 -5.51 15.97
C THR A 163 -2.86 -5.08 16.93
N ASN A 164 -2.09 -4.00 16.64
CA ASN A 164 -0.99 -3.49 17.49
C ASN A 164 -0.84 -1.93 17.49
N ASN A 165 -1.25 -1.20 18.57
CA ASN A 165 -0.82 0.18 19.01
C ASN A 165 -1.59 0.72 20.26
N ASP A 166 -0.95 1.36 21.23
CA ASP A 166 -1.39 1.50 22.65
C ASP A 166 -2.84 1.95 22.95
N THR A 167 -3.23 3.20 22.64
CA THR A 167 -4.59 3.69 22.93
C THR A 167 -5.62 3.16 21.92
N ALA A 168 -5.23 3.11 20.65
CA ALA A 168 -6.08 2.56 19.59
C ALA A 168 -6.41 1.07 19.84
N MET A 169 -5.50 0.34 20.49
CA MET A 169 -5.69 -1.06 20.85
C MET A 169 -6.78 -1.28 21.85
N LEU A 170 -6.98 -0.38 22.82
CA LEU A 170 -8.07 -0.57 23.78
C LEU A 170 -9.42 -0.54 23.07
N GLU A 171 -9.59 0.42 22.15
CA GLU A 171 -10.81 0.54 21.35
C GLU A 171 -10.96 -0.61 20.35
N ILE A 172 -9.89 -0.98 19.65
CA ILE A 172 -9.91 -2.12 18.72
C ILE A 172 -10.12 -3.45 19.46
N ALA A 173 -9.52 -3.63 20.63
CA ALA A 173 -9.64 -4.85 21.43
C ALA A 173 -11.05 -5.02 22.01
N GLN A 174 -11.70 -3.92 22.40
CA GLN A 174 -13.11 -3.92 22.76
C GLN A 174 -13.97 -4.37 21.57
N GLU A 175 -13.72 -3.81 20.39
CA GLU A 175 -14.49 -4.09 19.18
C GLU A 175 -14.26 -5.51 18.62
N LEU A 176 -13.04 -6.03 18.70
CA LEU A 176 -12.65 -7.34 18.17
C LEU A 176 -12.59 -8.44 19.24
N HIS A 177 -12.95 -8.12 20.48
CA HIS A 177 -13.03 -9.02 21.64
C HIS A 177 -11.76 -9.83 21.91
N PHE A 178 -10.62 -9.15 22.06
CA PHE A 178 -9.37 -9.79 22.45
C PHE A 178 -8.69 -9.08 23.62
N ASP A 179 -7.78 -9.76 24.31
CA ASP A 179 -6.98 -9.16 25.38
C ASP A 179 -5.81 -8.34 24.80
N PRO A 180 -5.81 -7.01 24.92
CA PRO A 180 -4.76 -6.15 24.35
C PRO A 180 -3.42 -6.29 25.07
N VAL A 181 -3.40 -6.71 26.34
CA VAL A 181 -2.16 -6.88 27.10
C VAL A 181 -1.43 -8.14 26.63
N ARG A 182 -2.17 -9.22 26.37
CA ARG A 182 -1.59 -10.51 25.94
C ARG A 182 -1.22 -10.58 24.45
N ARG A 183 -1.84 -9.75 23.61
CA ARG A 183 -1.72 -9.85 22.14
C ARG A 183 -1.02 -8.66 21.48
N ARG A 184 -0.59 -7.68 22.27
CA ARG A 184 0.21 -6.53 21.82
C ARG A 184 1.67 -6.93 21.66
N VAL A 185 2.25 -6.54 20.54
CA VAL A 185 3.71 -6.56 20.33
C VAL A 185 4.18 -5.15 20.01
N ARG A 186 5.17 -4.64 20.76
CA ARG A 186 5.80 -3.34 20.50
C ARG A 186 6.77 -3.44 19.32
N CYS A 187 6.84 -2.40 18.49
CA CYS A 187 7.82 -2.33 17.41
C CYS A 187 9.25 -2.32 17.99
N VAL A 188 10.08 -3.27 17.57
CA VAL A 188 11.49 -3.37 18.01
C VAL A 188 12.25 -2.09 17.67
N GLY A 189 12.00 -1.49 16.50
CA GLY A 189 12.62 -0.22 16.12
C GLY A 189 12.29 0.93 17.07
N TYR A 190 11.05 0.97 17.59
CA TYR A 190 10.67 1.94 18.61
C TYR A 190 11.42 1.70 19.93
N ILE A 191 11.53 0.44 20.36
CA ILE A 191 12.30 0.08 21.56
C ILE A 191 13.77 0.48 21.40
N LEU A 192 14.39 0.16 20.26
CA LEU A 192 15.78 0.54 19.98
C LEU A 192 15.97 2.05 19.97
N ASN A 193 15.05 2.80 19.38
CA ASN A 193 15.08 4.27 19.41
C ASN A 193 14.98 4.82 20.84
N LEU A 194 14.16 4.20 21.70
CA LEU A 194 14.10 4.57 23.11
C LEU A 194 15.44 4.28 23.82
N VAL A 195 16.03 3.10 23.60
CA VAL A 195 17.33 2.74 24.18
C VAL A 195 18.40 3.74 23.76
N VAL A 196 18.48 4.02 22.45
CA VAL A 196 19.46 4.96 21.88
C VAL A 196 19.25 6.36 22.45
N LYS A 197 18.00 6.84 22.56
CA LYS A 197 17.70 8.14 23.18
C LYS A 197 18.07 8.20 24.65
N SER A 198 17.82 7.13 25.42
CA SER A 198 18.21 7.08 26.83
C SER A 198 19.72 7.09 27.02
N LEU A 199 20.46 6.37 26.17
CA LEU A 199 21.93 6.36 26.18
C LEU A 199 22.54 7.70 25.75
N LEU A 200 21.97 8.35 24.73
CA LEU A 200 22.51 9.61 24.19
C LEU A 200 22.13 10.85 25.00
N LEU A 201 21.03 10.81 25.75
CA LEU A 201 20.48 11.96 26.47
C LEU A 201 20.53 11.82 28.00
N GLU A 202 21.27 10.84 28.52
CA GLU A 202 21.43 10.54 29.96
C GLU A 202 20.10 10.59 30.74
N LYS A 203 19.07 9.91 30.22
CA LYS A 203 17.79 9.80 30.94
C LYS A 203 17.79 8.56 31.83
N ASP A 204 17.34 8.74 33.07
CA ASP A 204 17.25 7.71 34.09
C ASP A 204 16.63 6.40 33.56
N VAL A 205 17.26 5.29 33.94
CA VAL A 205 16.87 3.92 33.57
C VAL A 205 15.42 3.61 33.99
N GLU A 206 14.94 4.25 35.06
CA GLU A 206 13.55 4.14 35.55
C GLU A 206 12.55 4.77 34.57
N VAL A 207 12.88 5.93 33.97
CA VAL A 207 12.04 6.59 32.95
C VAL A 207 11.98 5.74 31.67
N PHE A 208 13.07 5.03 31.35
CA PHE A 208 13.10 4.07 30.26
C PHE A 208 12.24 2.83 30.55
N ALA A 209 12.37 2.25 31.74
CA ALA A 209 11.58 1.10 32.16
C ALA A 209 10.07 1.44 32.16
N ASP A 210 9.69 2.63 32.63
CA ASP A 210 8.31 3.11 32.61
C ASP A 210 7.81 3.38 31.18
N ALA A 211 8.64 3.91 30.28
CA ALA A 211 8.26 4.08 28.87
C ALA A 211 8.06 2.72 28.17
N VAL A 212 8.86 1.71 28.53
CA VAL A 212 8.78 0.34 28.02
C VAL A 212 7.67 -0.49 28.69
N ALA A 213 7.25 -0.13 29.91
CA ALA A 213 6.18 -0.80 30.64
C ALA A 213 4.80 -0.13 30.47
N SER A 214 4.75 1.20 30.25
CA SER A 214 3.51 1.97 30.24
C SER A 214 2.58 1.60 29.06
N PRO A 215 1.27 1.43 29.30
CA PRO A 215 0.27 1.23 28.25
C PRO A 215 -0.20 2.53 27.56
N ASN A 216 0.37 3.70 27.88
CA ASN A 216 0.04 4.98 27.23
C ASN A 216 1.23 5.96 27.31
N PRO A 217 1.78 6.45 26.19
CA PRO A 217 2.72 7.57 26.21
C PRO A 217 1.96 8.87 25.95
N THR A 218 1.30 9.44 26.96
CA THR A 218 0.84 10.83 26.85
C THR A 218 1.96 11.77 27.30
N ARG A 219 2.35 12.67 26.40
CA ARG A 219 3.25 13.83 26.56
C ARG A 219 4.76 13.54 26.52
N LEU A 220 5.29 13.53 25.30
CA LEU A 220 6.42 14.41 24.99
C LEU A 220 5.90 15.53 24.10
N VAL A 221 5.69 16.69 24.72
CA VAL A 221 5.57 17.96 24.02
C VAL A 221 6.90 18.16 23.29
N CYS A 222 6.93 17.92 21.98
CA CYS A 222 7.97 18.52 21.15
C CYS A 222 7.59 19.99 20.99
N GLY A 223 8.13 20.82 21.90
CA GLY A 223 8.37 22.22 21.56
C GLY A 223 9.36 22.27 20.41
N SER A 224 9.01 23.06 19.39
CA SER A 224 9.96 23.99 18.80
C SER A 224 10.43 24.98 19.85
#